data_AF-A0A4Z2H6P0-F1
#
_entry.id   AF-A0A4Z2H6P0-F1
#
_cell.length_a   1.000
_cell.length_b   1.000
_cell.length_c   1.000
_cell.angle_alpha   90.00
_cell.angle_beta   90.00
_cell.angle_gamma   90.00
#
_symmetry.space_group_name_H-M   'P 1'
#
loop_
_entity.id
_entity.type
_entity.pdbx_description
1 polymer ?
#
loop_
_entity_poly.entity_id
_entity_poly.type
_entity_poly.pdbx_seq_one_letter_code
_entity_poly.pdbx_strand_id
1 'polypeptide(L)'
;MVFCLFSKEATQSTEYKLFQKTAKMCRFFANTLVHYIKEFKCFLTKYCNCYHQLYLQIISKFPPSLCAPTLPSALSGELKAAALVPMDALLLQLLPLRPFVEFVLQKELRLTPDHQLPQCLMLVSVLGQLASQPEEVLQLWFTGSHFSEDTPRLPLHQALFTSFRRCCTERRVPVLLPGVMMKGQAQVLVTLHTHMCVQLCASVAALPPVYFPVLVRPTHTHTHTHNHIHCIRSSIRRSEHCFASKVQAAFNRECFDSGITPPPQLRSD
;
A
#
# COMPACT_ATOMS: atom_id res chain seq x y z
N MET A 1 14.25 14.10 39.78
CA MET A 1 15.26 14.92 39.07
C MET A 1 16.39 14.04 38.50
N VAL A 2 16.06 12.90 37.86
CA VAL A 2 17.03 11.97 37.23
C VAL A 2 16.68 11.70 35.75
N PHE A 3 15.46 12.05 35.32
CA PHE A 3 15.02 11.88 33.92
C PHE A 3 15.49 12.98 32.95
N CYS A 4 16.08 14.08 33.42
CA CYS A 4 16.59 15.15 32.54
C CYS A 4 18.08 15.03 32.19
N LEU A 5 18.85 14.15 32.85
CA LEU A 5 20.28 14.01 32.58
C LEU A 5 20.58 13.09 31.38
N PHE A 6 19.67 12.19 31.00
CA PHE A 6 19.84 11.37 29.80
C PHE A 6 19.52 12.06 28.47
N SER A 7 19.02 13.31 28.50
CA SER A 7 18.58 14.02 27.28
C SER A 7 19.66 14.93 26.66
N LYS A 8 20.82 15.15 27.30
CA LYS A 8 21.86 16.06 26.78
C LYS A 8 23.22 15.44 26.46
N GLU A 9 23.53 14.24 26.95
CA GLU A 9 24.79 13.56 26.63
C GLU A 9 24.69 12.53 25.49
N ALA A 10 23.48 12.11 25.11
CA ALA A 10 23.27 11.08 24.10
C ALA A 10 23.52 11.52 22.64
N THR A 11 23.54 12.83 22.36
CA THR A 11 23.71 13.38 21.00
C THR A 11 25.17 13.58 20.57
N GLN A 12 26.15 13.31 21.45
CA GLN A 12 27.58 13.38 21.13
C GLN A 12 28.36 12.07 21.32
N SER A 13 27.68 10.96 21.61
CA SER A 13 28.36 9.67 21.75
C SER A 13 28.94 9.19 20.41
N THR A 14 30.08 8.49 20.46
CA THR A 14 30.71 7.87 19.28
C THR A 14 29.75 6.94 18.55
N GLU A 15 28.86 6.26 19.27
CA GLU A 15 27.84 5.36 18.73
C GLU A 15 26.79 6.11 17.93
N TYR A 16 26.32 7.26 18.41
CA TYR A 16 25.37 8.11 17.68
C TYR A 16 25.99 8.63 16.38
N LYS A 17 27.25 9.09 16.42
CA LYS A 17 27.97 9.53 15.21
C LYS A 17 28.17 8.39 14.22
N LEU A 18 28.47 7.18 14.70
CA LEU A 18 28.58 5.98 13.86
C LEU A 18 27.24 5.64 13.19
N PHE A 19 26.15 5.64 13.97
CA PHE A 19 24.82 5.44 13.44
C PHE A 19 24.48 6.46 12.34
N GLN A 20 24.74 7.75 12.57
CA GLN A 20 24.48 8.79 11.57
C GLN A 20 25.28 8.58 10.28
N LYS A 21 26.55 8.18 10.39
CA LYS A 21 27.37 7.83 9.21
C LYS A 21 26.76 6.66 8.45
N THR A 22 26.36 5.59 9.16
CA THR A 22 25.71 4.42 8.56
C THR A 22 24.37 4.77 7.91
N ALA A 23 23.55 5.59 8.55
CA ALA A 23 22.27 6.05 7.99
C ALA A 23 22.48 6.88 6.71
N LYS A 24 23.50 7.76 6.68
CA LYS A 24 23.86 8.52 5.47
C LYS A 24 24.31 7.60 4.34
N MET A 25 25.14 6.59 4.64
CA MET A 25 25.55 5.59 3.64
C MET A 25 24.36 4.79 3.12
N CYS A 26 23.45 4.36 4.00
CA CYS A 26 22.22 3.67 3.63
C CYS A 26 21.39 4.52 2.65
N ARG A 27 21.16 5.80 2.97
CA ARG A 27 20.45 6.73 2.09
C ARG A 27 21.16 6.90 0.74
N PHE A 28 22.48 7.04 0.75
CA PHE A 28 23.26 7.15 -0.48
C PHE A 28 23.11 5.92 -1.36
N PHE A 29 23.29 4.71 -0.82
CA PHE A 29 23.14 3.47 -1.60
C PHE A 29 21.73 3.28 -2.13
N ALA A 30 20.71 3.57 -1.32
CA ALA A 30 19.32 3.44 -1.74
C ALA A 30 18.98 4.44 -2.86
N ASN A 31 19.42 5.70 -2.75
CA ASN A 31 19.23 6.69 -3.81
C ASN A 31 19.99 6.34 -5.10
N THR A 32 21.21 5.83 -4.97
CA THR A 32 22.00 5.35 -6.11
C THR A 32 21.30 4.18 -6.80
N LEU A 33 20.69 3.27 -6.04
CA LEU A 33 19.89 2.18 -6.61
C LEU A 33 18.67 2.72 -7.38
N VAL A 34 17.94 3.69 -6.82
CA VAL A 34 16.82 4.35 -7.52
C VAL A 34 17.29 4.99 -8.82
N HIS A 35 18.43 5.67 -8.80
CA HIS A 35 19.01 6.27 -10.00
C HIS A 35 19.38 5.21 -11.04
N TYR A 36 20.01 4.10 -10.65
CA TYR A 36 20.32 3.03 -11.57
C TYR A 36 19.08 2.39 -12.20
N ILE A 37 18.03 2.13 -11.41
CA ILE A 37 16.78 1.62 -11.97
C ILE A 37 16.21 2.63 -12.95
N LYS A 38 16.24 3.93 -12.64
CA LYS A 38 15.75 4.98 -13.53
C LYS A 38 16.50 5.02 -14.88
N GLU A 39 17.83 4.99 -14.86
CA GLU A 39 18.67 5.14 -16.06
C GLU A 39 18.77 3.84 -16.87
N PHE A 40 18.77 2.66 -16.21
CA PHE A 40 19.04 1.37 -16.83
C PHE A 40 17.83 0.41 -16.82
N LYS A 41 16.60 0.95 -16.89
CA LYS A 41 15.34 0.19 -16.79
C LYS A 41 15.33 -1.10 -17.62
N CYS A 42 15.70 -1.01 -18.90
CA CYS A 42 15.65 -2.14 -19.84
C CYS A 42 16.52 -3.33 -19.41
N PHE A 43 17.64 -3.09 -18.74
CA PHE A 43 18.54 -4.14 -18.27
C PHE A 43 18.11 -4.70 -16.91
N LEU A 44 17.59 -3.83 -16.04
CA LEU A 44 17.31 -4.16 -14.64
C LEU A 44 15.95 -4.81 -14.42
N THR A 45 15.05 -4.77 -15.42
CA THR A 45 13.75 -5.47 -15.38
C THR A 45 13.87 -6.97 -15.05
N LYS A 46 14.99 -7.61 -15.38
CA LYS A 46 15.25 -9.04 -15.07
C LYS A 46 15.40 -9.33 -13.58
N TYR A 47 15.66 -8.30 -12.76
CA TYR A 47 15.91 -8.42 -11.32
C TYR A 47 14.73 -7.92 -10.47
N CYS A 48 13.53 -7.82 -11.04
CA CYS A 48 12.33 -7.34 -10.33
C CYS A 48 12.01 -8.16 -9.07
N ASN A 49 12.27 -9.47 -9.09
CA ASN A 49 12.15 -10.32 -7.92
C ASN A 49 13.12 -9.93 -6.80
N CYS A 50 14.36 -9.58 -7.13
CA CYS A 50 15.35 -9.12 -6.17
C CYS A 50 14.97 -7.77 -5.57
N TYR A 51 14.44 -6.84 -6.37
CA TYR A 51 13.97 -5.54 -5.87
C TYR A 51 12.76 -5.68 -4.95
N HIS A 52 11.83 -6.57 -5.32
CA HIS A 52 10.70 -6.92 -4.46
C HIS A 52 11.17 -7.49 -3.11
N GLN A 53 12.07 -8.47 -3.13
CA GLN A 53 12.61 -9.06 -1.90
C GLN A 53 13.36 -8.03 -1.05
N LEU A 54 14.18 -7.18 -1.67
CA LEU A 54 14.89 -6.10 -0.99
C LEU A 54 13.91 -5.13 -0.31
N TYR A 55 12.86 -4.71 -1.01
CA TYR A 55 11.82 -3.86 -0.45
C TYR A 55 11.19 -4.52 0.78
N LEU A 56 10.73 -5.76 0.66
CA LEU A 56 10.10 -6.48 1.77
C LEU A 56 11.04 -6.65 2.96
N GLN A 57 12.31 -6.98 2.71
CA GLN A 57 13.32 -7.11 3.76
C GLN A 57 13.53 -5.80 4.50
N ILE A 58 13.64 -4.67 3.78
CA ILE A 58 13.81 -3.37 4.40
C ILE A 58 12.58 -3.02 5.24
N ILE A 59 11.37 -3.08 4.67
CA ILE A 59 10.13 -2.76 5.39
C ILE A 59 9.92 -3.65 6.62
N SER A 60 10.32 -4.93 6.57
CA SER A 60 10.23 -5.85 7.72
C SER A 60 11.04 -5.40 8.94
N LYS A 61 12.04 -4.53 8.75
CA LYS A 61 12.88 -3.97 9.83
C LYS A 61 12.34 -2.67 10.42
N PHE A 62 11.21 -2.17 9.92
CA PHE A 62 10.56 -0.98 10.46
C PHE A 62 9.24 -1.34 11.16
N PRO A 63 8.88 -0.60 12.24
CA PRO A 63 7.53 -0.66 12.77
C PRO A 63 6.51 -0.38 11.67
N PRO A 64 5.39 -1.10 11.59
CA PRO A 64 4.79 -1.94 12.64
C PRO A 64 5.19 -3.43 12.62
N SER A 65 6.17 -3.83 11.81
CA SER A 65 6.64 -5.22 11.77
C SER A 65 7.10 -5.70 13.15
N LEU A 66 6.66 -6.87 13.60
CA LEU A 66 7.02 -7.41 14.92
C LEU A 66 8.52 -7.70 15.09
N CYS A 67 9.23 -7.92 13.98
CA CYS A 67 10.67 -8.15 13.98
C CYS A 67 11.49 -6.85 14.01
N ALA A 68 10.84 -5.68 14.05
CA ALA A 68 11.52 -4.40 14.04
C ALA A 68 12.11 -4.08 15.43
N PRO A 69 13.36 -3.60 15.50
CA PRO A 69 13.96 -3.19 16.76
C PRO A 69 13.28 -1.93 17.30
N THR A 70 13.12 -1.86 18.62
CA THR A 70 12.65 -0.65 19.31
C THR A 70 13.78 0.38 19.32
N LEU A 71 13.56 1.52 18.70
CA LEU A 71 14.53 2.62 18.59
C LEU A 71 13.98 3.90 19.24
N PRO A 72 14.83 4.73 19.87
CA PRO A 72 14.46 6.09 20.26
C PRO A 72 13.90 6.90 19.09
N SER A 73 12.94 7.79 19.36
CA SER A 73 12.18 8.51 18.32
C SER A 73 13.06 9.30 17.34
N ALA A 74 14.12 9.96 17.83
CA ALA A 74 15.06 10.70 16.99
C ALA A 74 15.78 9.77 15.97
N LEU A 75 16.33 8.66 16.46
CA LEU A 75 17.02 7.66 15.63
C LEU A 75 16.06 6.96 14.67
N SER A 76 14.85 6.67 15.13
CA SER A 76 13.79 6.08 14.29
C SER A 76 13.43 7.02 13.13
N GLY A 77 13.27 8.31 13.39
CA GLY A 77 13.00 9.32 12.36
C GLY A 77 14.11 9.42 11.32
N GLU A 78 15.37 9.48 11.78
CA GLU A 78 16.53 9.53 10.89
C GLU A 78 16.65 8.27 10.01
N LEU A 79 16.44 7.09 10.59
CA LEU A 79 16.50 5.82 9.86
C LEU A 79 15.36 5.68 8.86
N LYS A 80 14.14 6.06 9.26
CA LYS A 80 12.97 6.08 8.36
C LYS A 80 13.23 7.00 7.16
N ALA A 81 13.75 8.21 7.40
CA ALA A 81 14.11 9.13 6.32
C ALA A 81 15.30 8.63 5.47
N ALA A 82 16.19 7.81 6.03
CA ALA A 82 17.32 7.24 5.30
C ALA A 82 16.92 6.05 4.42
N ALA A 83 15.99 5.21 4.86
CA ALA A 83 15.64 3.97 4.17
C ALA A 83 14.25 4.00 3.52
N LEU A 84 13.20 4.43 4.22
CA LEU A 84 11.83 4.35 3.70
C LEU A 84 11.58 5.33 2.56
N VAL A 85 12.08 6.57 2.68
CA VAL A 85 11.89 7.59 1.62
C VAL A 85 12.50 7.13 0.28
N PRO A 86 13.75 6.62 0.24
CA PRO A 86 14.27 6.02 -0.99
C PRO A 86 13.51 4.77 -1.45
N MET A 87 12.96 3.95 -0.55
CA MET A 87 12.15 2.80 -0.95
C MET A 87 10.84 3.20 -1.61
N ASP A 88 10.21 4.31 -1.18
CA ASP A 88 9.03 4.85 -1.88
C ASP A 88 9.39 5.35 -3.28
N ALA A 89 10.55 6.02 -3.43
CA ALA A 89 11.06 6.43 -4.73
C ALA A 89 11.45 5.23 -5.62
N LEU A 90 11.98 4.16 -5.02
CA LEU A 90 12.27 2.90 -5.69
C LEU A 90 10.98 2.32 -6.27
N LEU A 91 9.93 2.23 -5.44
CA LEU A 91 8.64 1.69 -5.84
C LEU A 91 8.05 2.46 -7.02
N LEU A 92 8.11 3.80 -7.00
CA LEU A 92 7.69 4.65 -8.12
C LEU A 92 8.41 4.31 -9.44
N GLN A 93 9.70 4.00 -9.39
CA GLN A 93 10.43 3.59 -10.60
C GLN A 93 10.04 2.20 -11.11
N LEU A 94 9.54 1.33 -10.23
CA LEU A 94 9.13 -0.03 -10.55
C LEU A 94 7.68 -0.13 -11.04
N LEU A 95 6.80 0.82 -10.70
CA LEU A 95 5.39 0.83 -11.12
C LEU A 95 5.15 0.61 -12.63
N PRO A 96 5.89 1.25 -13.56
CA PRO A 96 5.67 1.04 -14.99
C PRO A 96 6.28 -0.27 -15.53
N LEU A 97 7.02 -1.02 -14.71
CA LEU A 97 7.70 -2.23 -15.17
C LEU A 97 6.76 -3.43 -15.12
N ARG A 98 6.27 -3.87 -16.28
CA ARG A 98 5.40 -5.06 -16.41
C ARG A 98 5.93 -6.31 -15.68
N PRO A 99 7.22 -6.68 -15.77
CA PRO A 99 7.75 -7.84 -15.05
C PRO A 99 7.64 -7.73 -13.52
N PHE A 100 7.72 -6.51 -12.98
CA PHE A 100 7.52 -6.27 -11.55
C PHE A 100 6.05 -6.49 -11.17
N VAL A 101 5.12 -5.93 -11.94
CA VAL A 101 3.68 -6.08 -11.69
C VAL A 101 3.24 -7.54 -11.76
N GLU A 102 3.69 -8.27 -12.79
CA GLU A 102 3.40 -9.69 -12.97
C GLU A 102 3.89 -10.53 -11.80
N PHE A 103 5.09 -10.24 -11.29
CA PHE A 103 5.65 -10.93 -10.13
C PHE A 103 4.90 -10.61 -8.84
N VAL A 104 4.62 -9.33 -8.58
CA VAL A 104 3.99 -8.86 -7.33
C VAL A 104 2.51 -9.25 -7.23
N LEU A 105 1.82 -9.34 -8.37
CA LEU A 105 0.39 -9.67 -8.44
C LEU A 105 0.13 -11.14 -8.78
N GLN A 106 1.13 -12.01 -8.72
CA GLN A 106 0.94 -13.44 -8.97
C GLN A 106 -0.02 -14.09 -7.96
N LYS A 107 -0.84 -15.04 -8.43
CA LYS A 107 -1.87 -15.72 -7.61
C LYS A 107 -1.27 -16.47 -6.41
N GLU A 108 -0.21 -17.24 -6.65
CA GLU A 108 0.49 -18.02 -5.63
C GLU A 108 1.81 -17.36 -5.19
N LEU A 109 1.79 -16.10 -4.76
CA LEU A 109 2.97 -15.49 -4.13
C LEU A 109 3.26 -16.16 -2.77
N ARG A 110 4.30 -17.00 -2.75
CA ARG A 110 4.79 -17.70 -1.55
C ARG A 110 5.68 -16.76 -0.75
N LEU A 111 5.10 -16.11 0.25
CA LEU A 111 5.82 -15.25 1.19
C LEU A 111 6.01 -15.96 2.52
N THR A 112 7.17 -15.74 3.14
CA THR A 112 7.37 -16.10 4.54
C THR A 112 6.45 -15.24 5.43
N PRO A 113 6.07 -15.73 6.63
CA PRO A 113 5.18 -14.99 7.53
C PRO A 113 5.64 -13.55 7.80
N ASP A 114 6.95 -13.34 7.97
CA ASP A 114 7.55 -12.03 8.26
C ASP A 114 7.40 -11.03 7.10
N HIS A 115 7.17 -11.50 5.88
CA HIS A 115 7.03 -10.67 4.68
C HIS A 115 5.57 -10.44 4.27
N GLN A 116 4.60 -11.08 4.93
CA GLN A 116 3.17 -10.92 4.60
C GLN A 116 2.69 -9.50 4.83
N LEU A 117 3.06 -8.91 5.96
CA LEU A 117 2.78 -7.51 6.27
C LEU A 117 3.50 -6.56 5.31
N PRO A 118 4.85 -6.61 5.17
CA PRO A 118 5.56 -5.79 4.21
C PRO A 118 4.93 -5.81 2.81
N GLN A 119 4.44 -6.96 2.36
CA GLN A 119 3.72 -7.08 1.09
C GLN A 119 2.41 -6.28 1.10
N CYS A 120 1.62 -6.39 2.16
CA CYS A 120 0.37 -5.65 2.28
C CYS A 120 0.63 -4.14 2.28
N LEU A 121 1.62 -3.66 3.02
CA LEU A 121 2.00 -2.25 3.04
C LEU A 121 2.49 -1.78 1.67
N MET A 122 3.30 -2.59 0.98
CA MET A 122 3.75 -2.28 -0.37
C MET A 122 2.56 -2.08 -1.31
N LEU A 123 1.58 -2.98 -1.30
CA LEU A 123 0.39 -2.87 -2.15
C LEU A 123 -0.46 -1.63 -1.82
N VAL A 124 -0.54 -1.25 -0.54
CA VAL A 124 -1.19 0.00 -0.12
C VAL A 124 -0.40 1.23 -0.61
N SER A 125 0.94 1.22 -0.50
CA SER A 125 1.79 2.28 -1.02
C SER A 125 1.67 2.41 -2.55
N VAL A 126 1.64 1.30 -3.28
CA VAL A 126 1.35 1.28 -4.72
C VAL A 126 0.02 1.96 -5.00
N LEU A 127 -1.03 1.58 -4.28
CA LEU A 127 -2.37 2.13 -4.47
C LEU A 127 -2.40 3.67 -4.31
N GLY A 128 -1.70 4.20 -3.31
CA GLY A 128 -1.57 5.65 -3.09
C GLY A 128 -0.73 6.35 -4.17
N GLN A 129 0.31 5.69 -4.67
CA GLN A 129 1.19 6.24 -5.71
C GLN A 129 0.59 6.17 -7.12
N LEU A 130 -0.31 5.20 -7.39
CA LEU A 130 -0.93 5.04 -8.71
C LEU A 130 -1.78 6.23 -9.13
N ALA A 131 -2.38 6.97 -8.19
CA ALA A 131 -3.20 8.14 -8.51
C ALA A 131 -2.45 9.25 -9.26
N SER A 132 -1.10 9.28 -9.20
CA SER A 132 -0.26 10.24 -9.93
C SER A 132 0.40 9.65 -11.18
N GLN A 133 0.11 8.40 -11.53
CA GLN A 133 0.69 7.70 -12.68
C GLN A 133 -0.16 7.87 -13.94
N PRO A 134 0.44 7.72 -15.13
CA PRO A 134 -0.31 7.79 -16.38
C PRO A 134 -1.21 6.56 -16.59
N GLU A 135 -2.17 6.69 -17.50
CA GLU A 135 -3.23 5.71 -17.74
C GLU A 135 -2.70 4.31 -18.06
N GLU A 136 -1.60 4.19 -18.81
CA GLU A 136 -1.01 2.90 -19.18
C GLU A 136 -0.54 2.12 -17.95
N VAL A 137 -0.03 2.83 -16.94
CA VAL A 137 0.39 2.25 -15.67
C VAL A 137 -0.85 1.85 -14.86
N LEU A 138 -1.90 2.68 -14.82
CA LEU A 138 -3.17 2.31 -14.19
C LEU A 138 -3.74 1.02 -14.80
N GLN A 139 -3.81 0.95 -16.13
CA GLN A 139 -4.28 -0.25 -16.85
C GLN A 139 -3.48 -1.48 -16.43
N LEU A 140 -2.15 -1.39 -16.42
CA LEU A 140 -1.27 -2.50 -16.07
C LEU A 140 -1.57 -3.09 -14.68
N TRP A 141 -1.93 -2.26 -13.70
CA TRP A 141 -2.19 -2.69 -12.32
C TRP A 141 -3.66 -3.12 -12.07
N PHE A 142 -4.64 -2.48 -12.72
CA PHE A 142 -6.06 -2.71 -12.45
C PHE A 142 -6.71 -3.79 -13.31
N THR A 143 -6.22 -4.06 -14.51
CA THR A 143 -6.88 -4.95 -15.47
C THR A 143 -6.75 -6.45 -15.15
N GLY A 144 -5.66 -6.86 -14.48
CA GLY A 144 -5.36 -8.28 -14.30
C GLY A 144 -4.90 -8.96 -15.60
N SER A 145 -4.90 -10.30 -15.64
CA SER A 145 -4.66 -11.07 -16.87
C SER A 145 -5.94 -11.17 -17.70
N HIS A 146 -5.89 -10.74 -18.97
CA HIS A 146 -7.04 -10.78 -19.88
C HIS A 146 -7.01 -11.99 -20.81
N PHE A 147 -5.82 -12.42 -21.21
CA PHE A 147 -5.63 -13.50 -22.16
C PHE A 147 -5.00 -14.73 -21.49
N SER A 148 -5.26 -15.91 -22.03
CA SER A 148 -4.65 -17.16 -21.53
C SER A 148 -3.13 -17.23 -21.77
N GLU A 149 -2.62 -16.43 -22.72
CA GLU A 149 -1.19 -16.30 -23.02
C GLU A 149 -0.46 -15.32 -22.08
N ASP A 150 -1.21 -14.48 -21.35
CA ASP A 150 -0.62 -13.57 -20.38
C ASP A 150 -0.11 -14.33 -19.16
N THR A 151 0.97 -13.81 -18.54
CA THR A 151 1.38 -14.28 -17.22
C THR A 151 0.24 -14.05 -16.21
N PRO A 152 -0.21 -15.09 -15.48
CA PRO A 152 -1.40 -15.01 -14.66
C PRO A 152 -1.20 -14.02 -13.50
N ARG A 153 -1.92 -12.90 -13.56
CA ARG A 153 -1.84 -11.82 -12.56
C ARG A 153 -3.23 -11.43 -12.06
N LEU A 154 -3.31 -11.20 -10.77
CA LEU A 154 -4.52 -10.68 -10.15
C LEU A 154 -4.64 -9.16 -10.39
N PRO A 155 -5.85 -8.62 -10.49
CA PRO A 155 -6.07 -7.18 -10.32
C PRO A 155 -5.54 -6.70 -8.96
N LEU A 156 -5.01 -5.47 -8.90
CA LEU A 156 -4.40 -4.92 -7.68
C LEU A 156 -5.29 -5.02 -6.44
N HIS A 157 -6.57 -4.66 -6.55
CA HIS A 157 -7.49 -4.74 -5.42
C HIS A 157 -7.59 -6.18 -4.90
N GLN A 158 -7.72 -7.17 -5.79
CA GLN A 158 -7.81 -8.57 -5.39
C GLN A 158 -6.53 -9.06 -4.72
N ALA A 159 -5.37 -8.67 -5.23
CA ALA A 159 -4.08 -8.96 -4.61
C ALA A 159 -3.96 -8.33 -3.21
N LEU A 160 -4.40 -7.07 -3.05
CA LEU A 160 -4.39 -6.35 -1.78
C LEU A 160 -5.25 -7.06 -0.73
N PHE A 161 -6.50 -7.40 -1.06
CA PHE A 161 -7.38 -8.11 -0.13
C PHE A 161 -6.88 -9.52 0.19
N THR A 162 -6.28 -10.21 -0.79
CA THR A 162 -5.65 -11.51 -0.58
C THR A 162 -4.47 -11.40 0.39
N SER A 163 -3.63 -10.37 0.22
CA SER A 163 -2.50 -10.09 1.11
C SER A 163 -2.98 -9.71 2.53
N PHE A 164 -3.98 -8.84 2.65
CA PHE A 164 -4.59 -8.47 3.91
C PHE A 164 -5.14 -9.69 4.68
N ARG A 165 -5.82 -10.61 3.97
CA ARG A 165 -6.32 -11.86 4.58
C ARG A 165 -5.22 -12.78 5.08
N ARG A 166 -4.06 -12.79 4.42
CA ARG A 166 -2.89 -13.59 4.80
C ARG A 166 -2.14 -13.01 5.99
N CYS A 167 -2.31 -11.73 6.31
CA CYS A 167 -1.69 -11.05 7.46
C CYS A 167 -2.32 -11.47 8.80
N CYS A 168 -2.20 -12.74 9.17
CA CYS A 168 -2.79 -13.32 10.38
C CYS A 168 -2.28 -12.67 11.67
N THR A 169 -1.02 -12.25 11.69
CA THR A 169 -0.34 -11.64 12.84
C THR A 169 -0.91 -10.25 13.17
N GLU A 170 -1.25 -9.49 12.15
CA GLU A 170 -1.80 -8.11 12.27
C GLU A 170 -3.27 -8.07 12.64
N ARG A 171 -3.98 -9.18 12.42
CA ARG A 171 -5.36 -9.34 12.92
C ARG A 171 -5.40 -9.66 14.41
N ARG A 172 -4.27 -10.08 14.99
CA ARG A 172 -4.15 -10.46 16.41
C ARG A 172 -3.57 -9.35 17.28
N VAL A 173 -2.82 -8.41 16.69
CA VAL A 173 -2.21 -7.26 17.39
C VAL A 173 -2.62 -5.99 16.66
N PRO A 174 -3.07 -4.91 17.33
CA PRO A 174 -3.42 -3.67 16.65
C PRO A 174 -2.18 -3.05 16.03
N VAL A 175 -1.97 -3.31 14.74
CA VAL A 175 -0.94 -2.64 13.96
C VAL A 175 -1.40 -1.21 13.72
N LEU A 176 -0.66 -0.29 14.34
CA LEU A 176 -0.94 1.12 14.33
C LEU A 176 -0.08 1.81 13.27
N LEU A 177 -0.75 2.36 12.25
CA LEU A 177 -0.16 3.14 11.18
C LEU A 177 -0.54 4.61 11.34
N PRO A 178 0.27 5.56 10.84
CA PRO A 178 -0.12 6.95 10.81
C PRO A 178 -1.39 7.12 9.97
N GLY A 179 -2.43 7.68 10.58
CA GLY A 179 -3.66 8.06 9.90
C GLY A 179 -3.47 9.33 9.07
N VAL A 180 -4.45 9.61 8.22
CA VAL A 180 -4.48 10.84 7.41
C VAL A 180 -4.80 12.02 8.32
N MET A 181 -4.04 13.11 8.18
CA MET A 181 -4.30 14.35 8.90
C MET A 181 -5.62 14.96 8.43
N MET A 182 -6.60 15.02 9.31
CA MET A 182 -7.88 15.67 9.06
C MET A 182 -7.93 16.98 9.84
N LYS A 183 -8.24 18.09 9.14
CA LYS A 183 -8.51 19.40 9.77
C LYS A 183 -7.40 19.95 10.67
N GLY A 184 -6.12 19.73 10.30
CA GLY A 184 -4.97 20.29 11.02
C GLY A 184 -4.68 19.66 12.40
N GLN A 185 -5.35 18.56 12.78
CA GLN A 185 -5.02 17.81 13.99
C GLN A 185 -3.85 16.85 13.74
N ALA A 186 -3.06 16.55 14.78
CA ALA A 186 -1.93 15.62 14.68
C ALA A 186 -2.36 14.25 14.12
N GLN A 187 -1.48 13.59 13.36
CA GLN A 187 -1.74 12.27 12.78
C GLN A 187 -2.10 11.27 13.88
N VAL A 188 -3.36 10.82 13.90
CA VAL A 188 -3.83 9.79 14.83
C VAL A 188 -3.38 8.42 14.32
N LEU A 189 -2.89 7.57 15.23
CA LEU A 189 -2.58 6.19 14.90
C LEU A 189 -3.87 5.40 14.63
N VAL A 190 -3.95 4.76 13.47
CA VAL A 190 -5.12 3.98 13.03
C VAL A 190 -4.72 2.53 12.78
N THR A 191 -5.68 1.62 12.89
CA THR A 191 -5.45 0.20 12.57
C THR A 191 -5.13 0.00 11.09
N LEU A 192 -4.40 -1.08 10.75
CA LEU A 192 -4.16 -1.47 9.35
C LEU A 192 -5.46 -1.48 8.51
N HIS A 193 -6.54 -2.05 9.07
CA HIS A 193 -7.83 -2.08 8.40
C HIS A 193 -8.33 -0.67 8.03
N THR A 194 -8.34 0.25 8.98
CA THR A 194 -8.78 1.63 8.74
C THR A 194 -7.88 2.34 7.74
N HIS A 195 -6.56 2.17 7.85
CA HIS A 195 -5.60 2.74 6.90
C HIS A 195 -5.88 2.24 5.46
N MET A 196 -6.05 0.93 5.29
CA MET A 196 -6.37 0.31 4.01
C MET A 196 -7.71 0.81 3.45
N CYS A 197 -8.76 0.90 4.28
CA CYS A 197 -10.07 1.42 3.87
C CYS A 197 -9.98 2.86 3.35
N VAL A 198 -9.22 3.73 4.03
CA VAL A 198 -9.04 5.12 3.60
C VAL A 198 -8.31 5.20 2.26
N GLN A 199 -7.24 4.41 2.07
CA GLN A 199 -6.49 4.40 0.81
C GLN A 199 -7.30 3.81 -0.34
N LEU A 200 -8.09 2.76 -0.09
CA LEU A 200 -9.04 2.21 -1.04
C LEU A 200 -10.08 3.23 -1.46
N CYS A 201 -10.67 3.95 -0.50
CA CYS A 201 -11.59 5.04 -0.83
C CYS A 201 -10.87 6.10 -1.67
N ALA A 202 -9.74 6.64 -1.21
CA ALA A 202 -9.00 7.66 -1.95
C ALA A 202 -8.71 7.25 -3.40
N SER A 203 -8.29 6.00 -3.62
CA SER A 203 -8.08 5.43 -4.95
C SER A 203 -9.36 5.37 -5.77
N VAL A 204 -10.46 4.86 -5.23
CA VAL A 204 -11.74 4.77 -5.95
C VAL A 204 -12.29 6.15 -6.34
N ALA A 205 -12.08 7.21 -5.56
CA ALA A 205 -12.46 8.57 -5.99
C ALA A 205 -11.60 9.10 -7.13
N ALA A 206 -10.32 8.74 -7.16
CA ALA A 206 -9.36 9.20 -8.15
C ALA A 206 -9.46 8.41 -9.47
N LEU A 207 -9.99 7.19 -9.42
CA LEU A 207 -10.04 6.30 -10.58
C LEU A 207 -11.05 6.75 -11.64
N PRO A 208 -10.68 6.69 -12.93
CA PRO A 208 -11.62 6.87 -14.03
C PRO A 208 -12.74 5.79 -14.01
N PRO A 209 -13.96 6.12 -14.47
CA PRO A 209 -15.09 5.18 -14.44
C PRO A 209 -14.85 3.85 -15.20
N VAL A 210 -13.92 3.83 -16.16
CA VAL A 210 -13.58 2.63 -16.94
C VAL A 210 -13.08 1.46 -16.07
N TYR A 211 -12.59 1.74 -14.86
CA TYR A 211 -12.08 0.72 -13.93
C TYR A 211 -13.10 0.22 -12.91
N PHE A 212 -14.27 0.86 -12.81
CA PHE A 212 -15.32 0.43 -11.88
C PHE A 212 -15.87 -0.96 -12.15
N PRO A 213 -16.02 -1.43 -13.41
CA PRO A 213 -16.42 -2.79 -13.67
C PRO A 213 -15.48 -3.82 -13.03
N VAL A 214 -14.18 -3.54 -12.90
CA VAL A 214 -13.24 -4.49 -12.27
C VAL A 214 -13.43 -4.54 -10.75
N LEU A 215 -13.88 -3.45 -10.12
CA LEU A 215 -14.21 -3.41 -8.69
C LEU A 215 -15.53 -4.12 -8.38
N VAL A 216 -16.46 -4.12 -9.35
CA VAL A 216 -17.83 -4.64 -9.19
C VAL A 216 -17.98 -6.06 -9.75
N ARG A 217 -17.11 -6.49 -10.69
CA ARG A 217 -17.18 -7.81 -11.30
C ARG A 217 -17.05 -8.89 -10.23
N PRO A 218 -18.05 -9.78 -10.08
CA PRO A 218 -17.89 -10.97 -9.27
C PRO A 218 -16.88 -11.87 -9.98
N THR A 219 -15.68 -12.01 -9.40
CA THR A 219 -14.82 -13.14 -9.76
C THR A 219 -15.63 -14.41 -9.48
N HIS A 220 -15.76 -15.32 -10.46
CA HIS A 220 -16.59 -16.53 -10.45
C HIS A 220 -16.36 -17.53 -9.29
N THR A 221 -15.58 -17.17 -8.25
CA THR A 221 -15.44 -17.92 -7.01
C THR A 221 -16.49 -17.46 -5.99
N HIS A 222 -17.59 -18.20 -5.94
CA HIS A 222 -18.87 -17.93 -5.26
C HIS A 222 -18.89 -17.70 -3.73
N THR A 223 -17.76 -17.42 -3.07
CA THR A 223 -17.72 -17.24 -1.59
C THR A 223 -16.85 -16.08 -1.11
N HIS A 224 -16.18 -15.34 -2.00
CA HIS A 224 -15.19 -14.32 -1.61
C HIS A 224 -15.61 -12.86 -1.88
N THR A 225 -16.68 -12.65 -2.65
CA THR A 225 -17.17 -11.34 -3.10
C THR A 225 -17.97 -10.56 -2.04
N HIS A 226 -18.65 -11.27 -1.12
CA HIS A 226 -19.53 -10.63 -0.13
C HIS A 226 -18.76 -9.70 0.84
N ASN A 227 -17.50 -10.05 1.18
CA ASN A 227 -16.68 -9.26 2.10
C ASN A 227 -16.01 -8.05 1.42
N HIS A 228 -15.66 -8.14 0.14
CA HIS A 228 -15.07 -7.03 -0.62
C HIS A 228 -16.06 -5.89 -0.81
N ILE A 229 -17.24 -6.23 -1.32
CA ILE A 229 -18.31 -5.25 -1.57
C ILE A 229 -18.80 -4.70 -0.23
N HIS A 230 -18.91 -5.51 0.83
CA HIS A 230 -19.30 -5.03 2.15
C HIS A 230 -18.23 -4.11 2.77
N CYS A 231 -16.93 -4.39 2.60
CA CYS A 231 -15.84 -3.55 3.10
C CYS A 231 -15.76 -2.21 2.34
N ILE A 232 -15.94 -2.24 1.01
CA ILE A 232 -16.03 -1.02 0.20
C ILE A 232 -17.31 -0.23 0.58
N ARG A 233 -18.47 -0.88 0.67
CA ARG A 233 -19.74 -0.24 1.09
C ARG A 233 -19.69 0.32 2.50
N SER A 234 -19.08 -0.38 3.46
CA SER A 234 -18.95 0.10 4.84
C SER A 234 -17.94 1.24 4.97
N SER A 235 -16.91 1.26 4.12
CA SER A 235 -15.94 2.37 4.03
C SER A 235 -16.55 3.61 3.36
N ILE A 236 -17.34 3.42 2.29
CA ILE A 236 -18.12 4.49 1.64
C ILE A 236 -19.14 5.09 2.63
N ARG A 237 -19.80 4.26 3.43
CA ARG A 237 -20.79 4.71 4.44
C ARG A 237 -20.14 5.51 5.58
N ARG A 238 -18.83 5.40 5.81
CA ARG A 238 -18.10 6.16 6.84
C ARG A 238 -17.42 7.43 6.32
N SER A 239 -17.31 7.64 5.00
CA SER A 239 -16.75 8.84 4.39
C SER A 239 -17.85 9.81 3.94
N GLU A 240 -18.67 10.25 4.89
CA GLU A 240 -19.78 11.16 4.61
C GLU A 240 -19.29 12.55 4.18
N HIS A 241 -19.40 12.82 2.87
CA HIS A 241 -20.09 13.98 2.27
C HIS A 241 -19.56 14.29 0.85
N CYS A 242 -18.31 13.92 0.52
CA CYS A 242 -17.74 14.19 -0.82
C CYS A 242 -17.74 12.94 -1.73
N PHE A 243 -17.69 11.75 -1.13
CA PHE A 243 -17.40 10.50 -1.82
C PHE A 243 -18.66 9.77 -2.33
N ALA A 244 -19.77 9.92 -1.60
CA ALA A 244 -21.03 9.23 -1.89
C ALA A 244 -21.58 9.59 -3.28
N SER A 245 -21.48 10.85 -3.74
CA SER A 245 -22.16 11.26 -4.98
C SER A 245 -21.54 10.64 -6.25
N LYS A 246 -20.22 10.49 -6.35
CA LYS A 246 -19.58 9.96 -7.57
C LYS A 246 -19.62 8.43 -7.63
N VAL A 247 -19.38 7.77 -6.50
CA VAL A 247 -19.35 6.31 -6.44
C VAL A 247 -20.77 5.73 -6.42
N GLN A 248 -21.73 6.38 -5.76
CA GLN A 248 -23.13 5.98 -5.84
C GLN A 248 -23.71 6.21 -7.24
N ALA A 249 -23.35 7.29 -7.94
CA ALA A 249 -23.81 7.53 -9.32
C ALA A 249 -23.25 6.50 -10.31
N ALA A 250 -21.98 6.11 -10.15
CA ALA A 250 -21.37 5.03 -10.94
C ALA A 250 -22.01 3.66 -10.63
N PHE A 251 -22.22 3.36 -9.35
CA PHE A 251 -22.85 2.12 -8.90
C PHE A 251 -24.32 2.02 -9.33
N ASN A 252 -25.07 3.12 -9.28
CA ASN A 252 -26.46 3.18 -9.73
C ASN A 252 -26.59 3.03 -11.26
N ARG A 253 -25.62 3.53 -12.04
CA ARG A 253 -25.59 3.32 -13.51
C ARG A 253 -25.38 1.84 -13.85
N GLU A 254 -24.44 1.17 -13.22
CA GLU A 254 -24.19 -0.25 -13.48
C GLU A 254 -25.33 -1.16 -12.99
N CYS A 255 -25.99 -0.84 -11.87
CA CYS A 255 -27.17 -1.58 -11.43
C CYS A 255 -28.37 -1.43 -12.38
N PHE A 256 -28.51 -0.27 -13.02
CA PHE A 256 -29.56 -0.01 -14.02
C PHE A 256 -29.32 -0.80 -15.31
N ASP A 257 -28.06 -0.90 -15.76
CA ASP A 257 -27.69 -1.69 -16.94
C ASP A 257 -27.70 -3.21 -16.68
N SER A 258 -27.63 -3.64 -15.41
CA SER A 258 -27.64 -5.06 -15.01
C SER A 258 -29.04 -5.61 -14.66
N GLY A 259 -30.09 -4.79 -14.73
CA GLY A 259 -31.46 -5.19 -14.37
C GLY A 259 -31.67 -5.54 -12.89
N ILE A 260 -30.77 -5.13 -11.99
CA ILE A 260 -30.87 -5.39 -10.55
C ILE A 260 -31.42 -4.13 -9.88
N THR A 261 -32.63 -4.23 -9.33
CA THR A 261 -33.31 -3.13 -8.62
C THR A 261 -32.44 -2.58 -7.48
N PRO A 262 -32.21 -1.25 -7.44
CA PRO A 262 -31.49 -0.64 -6.33
C PRO A 262 -32.30 -0.75 -5.03
N PRO A 263 -31.64 -0.86 -3.86
CA PRO A 263 -32.34 -0.83 -2.58
C PRO A 263 -32.94 0.56 -2.33
N PRO A 264 -34.06 0.65 -1.59
CA PRO A 264 -34.79 1.90 -1.41
C PRO A 264 -33.90 2.95 -0.73
N GLN A 265 -33.95 4.17 -1.29
CA GLN A 265 -33.28 5.35 -0.75
C GLN A 265 -33.78 5.59 0.69
N LEU A 266 -32.86 5.61 1.66
CA LEU A 266 -33.17 6.18 2.97
C LEU A 266 -33.35 7.69 2.80
N ARG A 267 -34.58 8.15 2.98
CA ARG A 267 -34.91 9.55 3.22
C ARG A 267 -34.10 10.05 4.41
N SER A 268 -33.45 11.18 4.21
CA SER A 268 -32.92 12.05 5.25
C SER A 268 -34.08 12.66 6.02
N ASP A 269 -34.29 12.19 7.25
CA ASP A 269 -34.84 12.96 8.38
C ASP A 269 -33.85 12.83 9.54
#